data_AF-A0A373LPG9-F1
#
_entry.id   AF-A0A373LPG9-F1
#
_cell.length_a   1.000
_cell.length_b   1.000
_cell.length_c   1.000
_cell.angle_alpha   90.00
_cell.angle_beta   90.00
_cell.angle_gamma   90.00
#
_symmetry.space_group_name_H-M   'P 1'
#
loop_
_entity.id
_entity.type
_entity.pdbx_description
1 polymer ?
#
loop_
_entity_poly.entity_id
_entity_poly.type
_entity_poly.pdbx_seq_one_letter_code
_entity_poly.pdbx_strand_id
1 'polypeptide(L)'
;MVSEEKVEKYGLVLEGGGGKGAYEVGVWLAINDLMKSRNIEIVGYAGTSVGALNAALFACCSPKEAEEIWRHIHWSTVLSAGLDRQPGKKQKLVSDYFFSRKGLEQVIKDANEKKRY
;
A
#
# COMPACT_ATOMS: atom_id res chain seq x y z
N MET A 1 -22.51 0.77 37.16
CA MET A 1 -21.38 1.38 36.44
C MET A 1 -21.03 0.45 35.29
N VAL A 2 -21.25 0.87 34.06
CA VAL A 2 -20.74 0.13 32.89
C VAL A 2 -19.25 0.43 32.83
N SER A 3 -18.41 -0.60 32.97
CA SER A 3 -16.96 -0.47 32.76
C SER A 3 -16.73 -0.06 31.31
N GLU A 4 -16.02 1.04 31.06
CA GLU A 4 -15.56 1.38 29.73
C GLU A 4 -14.72 0.23 29.18
N GLU A 5 -15.11 -0.29 28.02
CA GLU A 5 -14.39 -1.37 27.35
C GLU A 5 -13.06 -0.80 26.84
N LYS A 6 -11.95 -1.28 27.41
CA LYS A 6 -10.61 -0.78 27.13
C LYS A 6 -10.24 -1.05 25.67
N VAL A 7 -9.87 -0.01 24.93
CA VAL A 7 -9.32 -0.15 23.56
C VAL A 7 -7.83 -0.41 23.66
N GLU A 8 -7.35 -1.47 23.02
CA GLU A 8 -5.92 -1.76 22.90
C GLU A 8 -5.33 -1.12 21.64
N LYS A 9 -4.23 -0.37 21.80
CA LYS A 9 -3.63 0.42 20.72
C LYS A 9 -2.29 -0.17 20.30
N TYR A 10 -2.10 -0.34 18.99
CA TYR A 10 -0.89 -0.91 18.41
C TYR A 10 -0.35 -0.09 17.25
N GLY A 11 0.97 -0.18 17.03
CA GLY A 11 1.60 0.21 15.77
C GLY A 11 1.76 -1.00 14.86
N LEU A 12 1.52 -0.83 13.56
CA LEU A 12 1.70 -1.87 12.55
C LEU A 12 2.93 -1.57 11.68
N VAL A 13 3.87 -2.51 11.62
CA VAL A 13 5.08 -2.42 10.80
C VAL A 13 5.03 -3.46 9.69
N LEU A 14 5.20 -3.01 8.45
CA LEU A 14 5.10 -3.84 7.25
C LEU A 14 6.47 -3.95 6.56
N GLU A 15 6.89 -5.17 6.26
CA GLU A 15 8.20 -5.42 5.69
C GLU A 15 8.22 -5.10 4.18
N GLY A 16 9.42 -4.95 3.63
CA GLY A 16 9.60 -5.00 2.18
C GLY A 16 9.38 -6.41 1.63
N GLY A 17 9.39 -6.56 0.30
CA GLY A 17 9.18 -7.86 -0.34
C GLY A 17 8.72 -7.83 -1.80
N GLY A 18 8.57 -6.63 -2.38
CA GLY A 18 8.15 -6.45 -3.77
C GLY A 18 6.72 -6.95 -4.01
N GLY A 19 6.50 -7.70 -5.08
CA GLY A 19 5.15 -8.19 -5.45
C GLY A 19 4.43 -9.01 -4.38
N LYS A 20 5.17 -9.56 -3.39
CA LYS A 20 4.61 -10.31 -2.27
C LYS A 20 3.78 -9.44 -1.31
N GLY A 21 3.87 -8.10 -1.39
CA GLY A 21 3.07 -7.18 -0.58
C GLY A 21 1.54 -7.36 -0.75
N ALA A 22 1.09 -7.99 -1.83
CA ALA A 22 -0.32 -8.36 -2.01
C ALA A 22 -0.82 -9.31 -0.89
N TYR A 23 0.08 -10.13 -0.34
CA TYR A 23 -0.23 -11.01 0.78
C TYR A 23 -0.60 -10.21 2.05
N GLU A 24 0.13 -9.13 2.34
CA GLU A 24 -0.14 -8.28 3.51
C GLU A 24 -1.54 -7.66 3.44
N VAL A 25 -2.00 -7.29 2.24
CA VAL A 25 -3.35 -6.77 1.99
C VAL A 25 -4.40 -7.86 2.21
N GLY A 26 -4.12 -9.08 1.78
CA GLY A 26 -4.96 -10.25 2.07
C GLY A 26 -5.10 -10.53 3.57
N VAL A 27 -3.99 -10.43 4.32
CA VAL A 27 -4.01 -10.54 5.78
C VAL A 27 -4.86 -9.43 6.37
N TRP A 28 -4.66 -8.18 5.95
CA TRP A 28 -5.43 -7.03 6.44
C TRP A 28 -6.93 -7.19 6.25
N LEU A 29 -7.37 -7.67 5.07
CA LEU A 29 -8.77 -8.01 4.79
C LEU A 29 -9.33 -9.03 5.80
N ALA A 30 -8.57 -10.07 6.12
CA ALA A 30 -9.02 -11.15 7.01
C ALA A 30 -9.04 -10.74 8.48
N ILE A 31 -8.04 -9.97 8.93
CA ILE A 31 -7.86 -9.68 10.37
C ILE A 31 -8.58 -8.41 10.82
N ASN A 32 -8.96 -7.51 9.90
CA ASN A 32 -9.56 -6.22 10.25
C ASN A 32 -10.83 -6.37 11.11
N ASP A 33 -11.73 -7.29 10.77
CA ASP A 33 -12.97 -7.46 11.53
C ASP A 33 -12.75 -8.15 12.87
N LEU A 34 -11.72 -9.01 12.95
CA LEU A 34 -11.28 -9.61 14.20
C LEU A 34 -10.65 -8.57 15.15
N MET A 35 -9.87 -7.62 14.62
CA MET A 35 -9.33 -6.52 15.44
C MET A 35 -10.45 -5.65 16.00
N LYS A 36 -11.46 -5.31 15.17
CA LYS A 36 -12.65 -4.57 15.62
C LYS A 36 -13.41 -5.30 16.72
N SER A 37 -13.65 -6.61 16.57
CA SER A 37 -14.37 -7.40 17.59
C SER A 37 -13.59 -7.61 18.89
N ARG A 38 -12.27 -7.39 18.86
CA ARG A 38 -11.38 -7.46 20.03
C ARG A 38 -11.01 -6.09 20.59
N ASN A 39 -11.66 -5.02 20.13
CA ASN A 39 -11.40 -3.65 20.57
C ASN A 39 -9.91 -3.25 20.37
N ILE A 40 -9.31 -3.72 19.27
CA ILE A 40 -7.94 -3.43 18.84
C ILE A 40 -7.97 -2.30 17.81
N GLU A 41 -7.17 -1.27 18.05
CA GLU A 41 -6.99 -0.11 17.18
C GLU A 41 -5.53 -0.01 16.72
N ILE A 42 -5.32 0.12 15.41
CA ILE A 42 -4.00 0.47 14.87
C ILE A 42 -3.89 1.99 14.81
N VAL A 43 -2.96 2.55 15.57
CA VAL A 43 -2.78 4.01 15.72
C VAL A 43 -1.58 4.56 14.97
N GLY A 44 -0.79 3.69 14.33
CA GLY A 44 0.38 4.09 13.56
C GLY A 44 0.79 3.00 12.59
N TYR A 45 1.32 3.42 11.44
CA TYR A 45 1.75 2.54 10.36
C TYR A 45 3.17 2.92 9.94
N ALA A 46 4.02 1.92 9.76
CA ALA A 46 5.35 2.07 9.20
C ALA A 46 5.62 0.94 8.21
N GLY A 47 6.50 1.19 7.24
CA GLY A 47 6.94 0.12 6.36
C GLY A 47 8.07 0.52 5.44
N THR A 48 8.66 -0.48 4.78
CA THR A 48 9.79 -0.29 3.86
C THR A 48 9.43 -0.80 2.46
N SER A 49 9.80 -0.07 1.40
CA SER A 49 9.51 -0.47 0.02
C SER A 49 7.99 -0.74 -0.18
N VAL A 50 7.59 -1.92 -0.61
CA VAL A 50 6.16 -2.28 -0.75
C VAL A 50 5.39 -2.19 0.58
N GLY A 51 6.04 -2.46 1.71
CA GLY A 51 5.44 -2.26 3.02
C GLY A 51 5.16 -0.79 3.30
N ALA A 52 5.94 0.15 2.75
CA ALA A 52 5.65 1.59 2.85
C ALA A 52 4.41 1.99 2.06
N LEU A 53 4.22 1.42 0.86
CA LEU A 53 2.98 1.56 0.10
C LEU A 53 1.79 1.03 0.91
N ASN A 54 1.91 -0.18 1.45
CA ASN A 54 0.84 -0.80 2.22
C ASN A 54 0.54 -0.03 3.51
N ALA A 55 1.55 0.51 4.19
CA ALA A 55 1.37 1.37 5.36
C ALA A 55 0.55 2.61 5.01
N ALA A 56 0.83 3.26 3.87
CA ALA A 56 0.05 4.39 3.40
C ALA A 56 -1.38 3.98 3.01
N LEU A 57 -1.56 2.84 2.33
CA LEU A 57 -2.89 2.33 1.96
C LEU A 57 -3.72 1.98 3.20
N PHE A 58 -3.15 1.32 4.20
CA PHE A 58 -3.89 0.90 5.39
C PHE A 58 -4.27 2.09 6.28
N ALA A 59 -3.49 3.18 6.25
CA ALA A 59 -3.81 4.41 6.95
C ALA A 59 -4.90 5.24 6.25
N CYS A 60 -4.96 5.19 4.92
CA CYS A 60 -5.78 6.11 4.12
C CYS A 60 -7.01 5.46 3.46
N CYS A 61 -7.09 4.14 3.42
CA CYS A 61 -8.10 3.40 2.67
C CYS A 61 -8.78 2.35 3.54
N SER A 62 -10.04 2.05 3.23
CA SER A 62 -10.68 0.85 3.76
C SER A 62 -9.96 -0.42 3.27
N PRO A 63 -10.06 -1.55 3.98
CA PRO A 63 -9.47 -2.82 3.53
C PRO A 63 -9.86 -3.19 2.09
N LYS A 64 -11.10 -2.89 1.69
CA LYS A 64 -11.61 -3.17 0.35
C LYS A 64 -11.06 -2.24 -0.73
N GLU A 65 -10.87 -0.97 -0.42
CA GLU A 65 -10.19 -0.06 -1.35
C GLU A 65 -8.72 -0.41 -1.54
N ALA A 66 -8.03 -0.80 -0.46
CA ALA A 66 -6.66 -1.29 -0.55
C ALA A 66 -6.55 -2.54 -1.45
N GLU A 67 -7.49 -3.49 -1.32
CA GLU A 67 -7.59 -4.65 -2.22
C GLU A 67 -7.76 -4.24 -3.67
N GLU A 68 -8.72 -3.36 -3.96
CA GLU A 68 -9.01 -2.92 -5.32
C GLU A 68 -7.83 -2.18 -5.95
N ILE A 69 -7.15 -1.32 -5.19
CA ILE A 69 -5.92 -0.67 -5.66
C ILE A 69 -4.89 -1.72 -6.03
N TRP A 70 -4.66 -2.72 -5.17
CA TRP A 70 -3.71 -3.80 -5.42
C TRP A 70 -4.06 -4.68 -6.62
N ARG A 71 -5.34 -4.95 -6.87
CA ARG A 71 -5.78 -5.70 -8.06
C ARG A 71 -5.47 -4.99 -9.37
N HIS A 72 -5.41 -3.66 -9.34
CA HIS A 72 -5.27 -2.82 -10.53
C HIS A 72 -3.91 -2.14 -10.65
N ILE A 73 -3.02 -2.35 -9.66
CA ILE A 73 -1.72 -1.72 -9.65
C ILE A 73 -0.80 -2.38 -10.68
N HIS A 74 -0.35 -1.61 -11.66
CA HIS A 74 0.70 -2.05 -12.57
C HIS A 74 2.06 -1.62 -12.03
N TRP A 75 2.96 -2.59 -11.84
CA TRP A 75 4.31 -2.33 -11.34
C TRP A 75 5.09 -1.35 -12.21
N SER A 76 4.85 -1.32 -13.53
CA SER A 76 5.43 -0.32 -14.45
C SER A 76 5.03 1.12 -14.13
N THR A 77 3.85 1.31 -13.53
CA THR A 77 3.31 2.62 -13.16
C THR A 77 3.83 3.05 -11.79
N VAL A 78 4.01 2.11 -10.85
CA VAL A 78 4.49 2.36 -9.48
C VAL A 78 6.01 2.45 -9.40
N LEU A 79 6.69 1.52 -10.06
CA LEU A 79 8.13 1.44 -10.23
C LEU A 79 8.47 2.10 -11.56
N SER A 80 8.37 3.42 -11.60
CA SER A 80 8.91 4.17 -12.75
C SER A 80 10.44 4.13 -12.65
N ALA A 81 11.08 3.17 -13.31
CA ALA A 81 12.50 3.26 -13.61
C ALA A 81 12.69 4.48 -14.51
N GLY A 82 13.26 5.56 -13.96
CA GLY A 82 13.73 6.67 -14.79
C GLY A 82 14.79 6.13 -15.74
N LEU A 83 14.44 5.90 -17.00
CA LEU A 83 15.43 5.71 -18.05
C LEU A 83 16.07 7.08 -18.28
N ASP A 84 17.27 7.29 -17.76
CA ASP A 84 18.11 8.40 -18.20
C ASP A 84 18.49 8.15 -19.68
N ARG A 85 17.64 8.62 -20.59
CA ARG A 85 17.86 8.54 -22.04
C ARG A 85 18.87 9.61 -22.43
N GLN A 86 20.15 9.37 -22.14
CA GLN A 86 21.24 10.11 -22.77
C GLN A 86 21.63 9.40 -24.08
N PRO A 87 21.50 10.07 -25.25
CA PRO A 87 21.95 9.50 -26.52
C PRO A 87 23.43 9.10 -26.45
N GLY A 88 23.75 7.85 -26.77
CA GLY A 88 25.14 7.37 -26.89
C GLY A 88 25.78 6.73 -25.64
N LYS A 89 25.07 6.61 -24.51
CA LYS A 89 25.56 5.85 -23.33
C LYS A 89 24.81 4.52 -23.17
N LYS A 90 25.51 3.45 -22.75
CA LYS A 90 24.88 2.16 -22.39
C LYS A 90 23.80 2.43 -21.33
N GLN A 91 22.58 1.95 -21.59
CA GLN A 91 21.48 2.03 -20.63
C GLN A 91 21.90 1.30 -19.34
N LYS A 92 22.20 2.06 -18.29
CA LYS A 92 22.26 1.51 -16.94
C LYS A 92 20.84 1.47 -16.43
N LEU A 93 20.33 0.29 -16.08
CA LEU A 93 19.20 0.20 -15.17
C LEU A 93 19.62 0.93 -13.90
N VAL A 94 19.02 2.10 -13.65
CA VAL A 94 19.12 2.75 -12.36
C VAL A 94 18.13 1.99 -11.48
N SER A 95 18.64 1.08 -10.65
CA SER A 95 17.85 0.25 -9.72
C SER A 95 17.11 1.05 -8.64
N ASP A 96 17.29 2.37 -8.61
CA ASP A 96 17.09 3.16 -7.40
C ASP A 96 15.75 3.92 -7.37
N TYR A 97 14.86 3.72 -8.34
CA TYR A 97 13.57 4.42 -8.37
C TYR A 97 12.43 3.55 -7.81
N PHE A 98 12.33 3.53 -6.48
CA PHE A 98 11.12 3.12 -5.76
C PHE A 98 10.12 4.30 -5.69
N PHE A 99 8.84 4.02 -5.98
CA PHE A 99 7.65 4.89 -5.84
C PHE A 99 7.78 6.34 -6.36
N SER A 100 7.36 6.59 -7.60
CA SER A 100 7.22 7.97 -8.10
C SER A 100 5.84 8.55 -7.77
N ARG A 101 5.79 9.84 -7.35
CA ARG A 101 4.52 10.55 -7.09
C ARG A 101 3.56 10.50 -8.29
N LYS A 102 4.07 10.72 -9.50
CA LYS A 102 3.27 10.64 -10.73
C LYS A 102 2.70 9.23 -10.97
N GLY A 103 3.49 8.20 -10.64
CA GLY A 103 3.06 6.81 -10.70
C GLY A 103 1.89 6.52 -9.76
N LEU A 104 1.99 6.98 -8.51
CA LEU A 104 0.91 6.88 -7.53
C LEU A 104 -0.35 7.65 -7.95
N GLU A 105 -0.20 8.88 -8.46
CA GLU A 105 -1.31 9.69 -8.96
C GLU A 105 -2.07 9.01 -10.11
N GLN A 106 -1.35 8.32 -11.01
CA GLN A 106 -1.98 7.56 -12.11
C GLN A 106 -2.77 6.35 -11.60
N VAL A 107 -2.19 5.57 -10.67
CA VAL A 107 -2.87 4.41 -10.07
C VAL A 107 -4.18 4.81 -9.39
N ILE A 108 -4.19 5.93 -8.67
CA ILE A 108 -5.40 6.46 -8.01
C ILE A 108 -6.47 6.88 -9.03
N LYS A 109 -6.07 7.47 -10.16
CA LYS A 109 -7.02 7.85 -11.23
C LYS A 109 -7.65 6.61 -11.88
N ASP A 110 -6.82 5.63 -12.25
CA ASP A 110 -7.26 4.40 -12.90
C ASP A 110 -8.24 3.60 -12.02
N ALA A 111 -8.01 3.58 -10.70
CA ALA A 111 -8.91 2.95 -9.74
C ALA A 111 -10.27 3.64 -9.60
N ASN A 112 -10.33 4.97 -9.76
CA ASN A 112 -11.56 5.75 -9.61
C ASN A 112 -12.43 5.76 -10.88
N GLU A 113 -11.84 5.68 -12.07
CA GLU A 113 -12.60 5.69 -13.33
C GLU A 113 -13.44 4.43 -13.53
N LYS A 114 -13.01 3.28 -13.00
CA LYS A 114 -13.73 2.01 -13.16
C LYS A 114 -14.92 1.79 -12.22
N LYS A 115 -15.08 2.60 -11.16
CA LYS A 115 -16.27 2.57 -10.28
C LYS A 115 -17.54 3.17 -10.91
N ARG A 116 -17.48 3.63 -12.16
CA ARG A 116 -18.58 4.31 -12.87
C ARG A 116 -19.37 3.46 -13.87
N TYR A 117 -19.17 2.14 -13.88
CA TYR A 117 -19.94 1.18 -14.67
C TYR A 117 -20.60 0.14 -13.78
#